data_AF-A0A0M3JAC5-F1
#
_entry.id   AF-A0A0M3JAC5-F1
#
_cell.length_a   1.000
_cell.length_b   1.000
_cell.length_c   1.000
_cell.angle_alpha   90.00
_cell.angle_beta   90.00
_cell.angle_gamma   90.00
#
_symmetry.space_group_name_H-M   'P 1'
#
loop_
_entity.id
_entity.type
_entity.pdbx_description
1 polymer ?
#
loop_
_entity_poly.entity_id
_entity_poly.type
_entity_poly.pdbx_seq_one_letter_code
_entity_poly.pdbx_strand_id
1 'polypeptide(L)'
;LSSYSRMRVPFGRISRVDILEARKVLQKLASLREELDKKRNDKADVEEIHKVYRKQTETSNQFYRLMPLGGFENGLLPVIDSEDIVKNYEQMLSELLDFETAGQIITAAAEMRSSIDPYLYILNAIECELTLMDHECIMSQRILQYIQNSSKSCRVQAIYRVKSKEATQLFNENALQKPNHRYVTATYHVLSLKGQF
;
A
#
# COMPACT_ATOMS: atom_id res chain seq x y z
N LEU A 1 22.18 -5.80 -3.00
CA LEU A 1 21.61 -5.60 -1.64
C LEU A 1 20.08 -5.46 -1.72
N SER A 2 19.40 -6.39 -2.43
CA SER A 2 17.96 -6.32 -2.71
C SER A 2 17.27 -7.52 -2.06
N SER A 3 17.03 -7.46 -0.74
CA SER A 3 16.39 -8.58 -0.02
C SER A 3 15.75 -8.17 1.31
N TYR A 4 15.25 -6.93 1.44
CA TYR A 4 14.54 -6.48 2.65
C TYR A 4 13.04 -6.37 2.42
N SER A 5 12.34 -7.43 2.00
CA SER A 5 10.92 -7.23 1.62
C SER A 5 10.04 -8.49 1.59
N ARG A 6 10.35 -9.56 2.33
CA ARG A 6 9.37 -10.65 2.47
C ARG A 6 8.99 -10.82 3.92
N MET A 7 7.83 -10.26 4.24
CA MET A 7 7.09 -10.60 5.44
C MET A 7 6.84 -12.12 5.47
N ARG A 8 7.12 -12.76 6.60
CA ARG A 8 6.97 -14.21 6.76
C ARG A 8 5.74 -14.62 7.56
N VAL A 9 4.85 -13.66 7.84
CA VAL A 9 3.68 -13.93 8.68
C VAL A 9 2.54 -14.48 7.83
N PRO A 10 1.90 -15.58 8.26
CA PRO A 10 0.66 -16.05 7.64
C PRO A 10 -0.42 -14.96 7.65
N PHE A 11 -1.24 -14.99 6.61
CA PHE A 11 -2.40 -14.11 6.48
C PHE A 11 -3.30 -14.20 7.73
N GLY A 12 -3.74 -13.05 8.24
CA GLY A 12 -4.64 -12.97 9.40
C GLY A 12 -3.97 -13.02 10.79
N ARG A 13 -2.65 -13.15 10.90
CA ARG A 13 -1.94 -13.12 12.20
C ARG A 13 -1.39 -11.77 12.62
N ILE A 14 -1.28 -10.81 11.70
CA ILE A 14 -0.91 -9.44 12.03
C ILE A 14 -2.20 -8.67 12.32
N SER A 15 -2.28 -8.07 13.50
CA SER A 15 -3.44 -7.26 13.85
C SER A 15 -3.37 -5.88 13.19
N ARG A 16 -4.52 -5.31 12.88
CA ARG A 16 -4.63 -3.93 12.40
C ARG A 16 -3.98 -2.94 13.37
N VAL A 17 -4.06 -3.22 14.67
CA VAL A 17 -3.46 -2.38 15.72
C VAL A 17 -1.94 -2.33 15.56
N ASP A 18 -1.30 -3.49 15.39
CA ASP A 18 0.16 -3.58 15.22
C ASP A 18 0.63 -2.84 13.96
N ILE A 19 -0.13 -2.92 12.86
CA ILE A 19 0.19 -2.21 11.60
C ILE A 19 0.10 -0.69 11.80
N LEU A 20 -0.94 -0.21 12.49
CA LEU A 20 -1.11 1.21 12.79
C LEU A 20 -0.05 1.74 13.76
N GLU A 21 0.34 0.93 14.75
CA GLU A 21 1.45 1.25 15.65
C GLU A 21 2.79 1.30 14.90
N ALA A 22 3.06 0.32 14.04
CA ALA A 22 4.26 0.32 13.20
C ALA A 22 4.34 1.57 12.31
N ARG A 23 3.20 2.04 11.78
CA ARG A 23 3.13 3.29 11.01
C ARG A 23 3.49 4.52 11.85
N LYS A 24 3.01 4.61 13.10
CA LYS A 24 3.40 5.69 14.03
C LYS A 24 4.90 5.65 14.33
N VAL A 25 5.48 4.47 14.47
CA VAL A 25 6.92 4.29 14.69
C VAL A 25 7.72 4.76 13.46
N LEU A 26 7.28 4.46 12.23
CA LEU A 26 7.92 4.98 11.01
C LEU A 26 7.83 6.51 10.91
N GLN A 27 6.68 7.10 11.22
CA GLN A 27 6.53 8.57 11.26
C GLN A 27 7.49 9.21 12.27
N LYS A 28 7.67 8.56 13.43
CA LYS A 28 8.66 8.99 14.42
C LYS A 28 10.08 8.90 13.88
N LEU A 29 10.43 7.83 13.16
CA LEU A 29 11.74 7.69 12.51
C LEU A 29 11.98 8.80 11.48
N ALA A 30 10.97 9.15 10.68
CA ALA A 30 11.05 10.26 9.74
C ALA A 30 11.33 11.60 10.47
N SER A 31 10.62 11.88 11.57
CA SER A 31 10.84 13.09 12.36
C SER A 31 12.22 13.15 13.03
N LEU A 32 12.72 12.02 13.53
CA LEU A 32 14.06 11.94 14.13
C LEU A 32 15.16 12.17 13.10
N ARG A 33 14.94 11.73 11.85
CA ARG A 33 15.86 12.01 10.74
C ARG A 33 15.91 13.49 10.41
N GLU A 34 14.76 14.16 10.30
CA GLU A 34 14.71 15.62 10.09
C GLU A 34 15.41 16.38 11.22
N GLU A 35 15.26 15.92 12.48
CA GLU A 35 15.97 16.48 13.62
C GLU A 35 17.49 16.29 13.48
N LEU A 36 17.94 15.12 13.02
CA LEU A 36 19.34 14.79 12.80
C LEU A 36 19.96 15.65 11.70
N ASP A 37 19.25 15.84 10.59
CA ASP A 37 19.68 16.69 9.48
C ASP A 37 19.77 18.17 9.90
N LYS A 38 18.82 18.67 10.70
CA LYS A 38 18.88 20.02 11.29
C LYS A 38 20.10 20.18 12.20
N LYS A 39 20.31 19.26 13.14
CA LYS A 39 21.45 19.31 14.07
C LYS A 39 22.81 19.23 13.36
N ARG A 40 22.88 18.49 12.24
CA ARG A 40 24.08 18.45 11.40
C ARG A 40 24.35 19.79 10.71
N ASN A 41 23.31 20.42 10.15
CA ASN A 41 23.43 21.72 9.49
C ASN A 41 23.81 22.82 10.48
N ASP A 42 23.28 22.76 11.70
CA ASP A 42 23.54 23.72 12.78
C ASP A 42 24.90 23.50 13.48
N LYS A 43 25.67 22.48 13.05
CA LYS A 43 26.94 22.06 13.69
C LYS A 43 26.81 21.87 15.20
N ALA A 44 25.70 21.25 15.61
CA ALA A 44 25.43 20.93 17.01
C ALA A 44 26.53 20.03 17.60
N ASP A 45 26.60 20.01 18.94
CA ASP A 45 27.58 19.20 19.66
C ASP A 45 27.46 17.70 19.31
N VAL A 46 28.61 17.03 19.27
CA VAL A 46 28.73 15.61 18.90
C VAL A 46 27.88 14.75 19.82
N GLU A 47 27.79 15.10 21.10
CA GLU A 47 26.97 14.39 22.09
C GLU A 47 25.47 14.48 21.80
N GLU A 48 24.99 15.63 21.30
CA GLU A 48 23.58 15.81 20.94
C GLU A 48 23.21 15.00 19.70
N ILE A 49 24.11 14.92 18.71
CA ILE A 49 23.95 14.09 17.53
C ILE A 49 23.92 12.60 17.93
N HIS A 50 24.81 12.16 18.82
CA HIS A 50 24.81 10.79 19.32
C HIS A 50 23.52 10.42 20.07
N LYS A 51 22.93 11.34 20.82
CA LYS A 51 21.62 11.11 21.48
C LYS A 51 20.50 10.85 20.48
N VAL A 52 20.46 11.58 19.37
CA VAL A 52 19.45 11.36 18.31
C VAL A 52 19.69 10.01 17.63
N TYR A 53 20.95 9.67 17.34
CA TYR A 53 21.31 8.36 16.78
C TYR A 53 20.85 7.19 17.67
N ARG A 54 21.07 7.26 18.99
CA ARG A 54 20.60 6.21 19.92
C ARG A 54 19.08 6.06 19.88
N LYS A 55 18.35 7.18 19.90
CA LYS A 55 16.87 7.18 19.77
C LYS A 55 16.43 6.57 18.44
N GLN A 56 17.14 6.83 17.36
CA GLN A 56 16.83 6.27 16.04
C GLN A 56 17.05 4.76 16.01
N THR A 57 18.13 4.26 16.60
CA THR A 57 18.39 2.81 16.75
C THR A 57 17.31 2.13 17.59
N GLU A 58 16.94 2.72 18.73
CA GLU A 58 15.87 2.20 19.59
C GLU A 58 14.51 2.16 18.88
N THR A 59 14.18 3.22 18.15
CA THR A 59 12.92 3.32 17.40
C THR A 59 12.91 2.34 16.21
N SER A 60 14.06 2.11 15.56
CA SER A 60 14.20 1.08 14.52
C SER A 60 13.98 -0.32 15.09
N ASN A 61 14.55 -0.61 16.25
CA ASN A 61 14.33 -1.89 16.94
C ASN A 61 12.86 -2.08 17.34
N GLN A 62 12.18 -1.02 17.76
CA GLN A 62 10.74 -1.07 18.04
C GLN A 62 9.94 -1.44 16.80
N PHE A 63 10.28 -0.89 15.63
CA PHE A 63 9.64 -1.24 14.37
C PHE A 63 9.80 -2.73 14.04
N TYR A 64 11.01 -3.27 14.13
CA TYR A 64 11.27 -4.69 13.84
C TYR A 64 10.61 -5.67 14.84
N ARG A 65 10.28 -5.21 16.05
CA ARG A 65 9.50 -6.02 17.00
C ARG A 65 8.04 -6.11 16.61
N LEU A 66 7.47 -5.03 16.11
CA LEU A 66 6.08 -5.00 15.63
C LEU A 66 5.95 -5.77 14.31
N MET A 67 6.90 -5.57 13.40
CA MET A 67 6.87 -6.14 12.05
C MET A 67 7.94 -7.24 11.90
N PRO A 68 7.56 -8.52 11.96
CA PRO A 68 8.49 -9.63 11.76
C PRO A 68 8.86 -9.79 10.28
N LEU A 69 9.92 -9.09 9.90
CA LEU A 69 10.49 -9.12 8.56
C LEU A 69 11.40 -10.35 8.38
N GLY A 70 11.33 -11.00 7.22
CA GLY A 70 12.27 -12.03 6.82
C GLY A 70 13.55 -11.45 6.21
N GLY A 71 14.58 -12.30 6.09
CA GLY A 71 15.85 -11.94 5.43
C GLY A 71 16.98 -11.51 6.38
N PHE A 72 16.73 -11.54 7.69
CA PHE A 72 17.69 -11.15 8.73
C PHE A 72 18.15 -12.32 9.62
N GLU A 73 17.93 -13.56 9.20
CA GLU A 73 18.17 -14.76 10.03
C GLU A 73 19.62 -14.89 10.50
N ASN A 74 20.57 -14.41 9.70
CA ASN A 74 22.02 -14.54 9.96
C ASN A 74 22.72 -13.18 10.09
N GLY A 75 21.99 -12.10 10.35
CA GLY A 75 22.54 -10.74 10.30
C GLY A 75 22.00 -9.80 11.37
N LEU A 76 22.73 -8.71 11.59
CA LEU A 76 22.25 -7.61 12.42
C LEU A 76 21.12 -6.86 11.70
N LEU A 77 20.13 -6.42 12.46
CA LEU A 77 19.07 -5.56 11.94
C LEU A 77 19.66 -4.17 11.60
N PRO A 78 19.53 -3.69 10.36
CA PRO A 78 20.02 -2.38 9.98
C PRO A 78 19.19 -1.29 10.65
N VAL A 79 19.81 -0.15 10.95
CA VAL A 79 19.07 1.02 11.42
C VAL A 79 18.29 1.61 10.26
N ILE A 80 17.05 2.05 10.49
CA ILE A 80 16.22 2.70 9.47
C ILE A 80 16.60 4.18 9.44
N ASP A 81 17.43 4.56 8.47
CA ASP A 81 18.01 5.90 8.36
C ASP A 81 17.82 6.59 6.99
N SER A 82 17.52 5.82 5.95
CA SER A 82 17.26 6.33 4.61
C SER A 82 15.77 6.62 4.36
N GLU A 83 15.49 7.70 3.63
CA GLU A 83 14.14 8.04 3.17
C GLU A 83 13.52 6.94 2.32
N ASP A 84 14.32 6.35 1.44
CA ASP A 84 13.84 5.33 0.52
C ASP A 84 13.40 4.09 1.29
N ILE A 85 14.13 3.74 2.36
CA ILE A 85 13.80 2.63 3.23
C ILE A 85 12.49 2.91 3.99
N VAL A 86 12.33 4.13 4.52
CA VAL A 86 11.08 4.54 5.20
C VAL A 86 9.90 4.46 4.24
N LYS A 87 10.01 5.03 3.03
CA LYS A 87 8.97 5.00 2.00
C LYS A 87 8.59 3.57 1.61
N ASN A 88 9.59 2.69 1.44
CA ASN A 88 9.34 1.28 1.13
C ASN A 88 8.56 0.57 2.25
N TYR A 89 8.90 0.84 3.52
CA TYR A 89 8.15 0.29 4.64
C TYR A 89 6.75 0.90 4.78
N GLU A 90 6.58 2.20 4.51
CA GLU A 90 5.26 2.83 4.50
C GLU A 90 4.34 2.25 3.41
N GLN A 91 4.90 1.99 2.23
CA GLN A 91 4.18 1.30 1.16
C GLN A 91 3.79 -0.11 1.60
N MET A 92 4.73 -0.87 2.17
CA MET A 92 4.47 -2.22 2.70
C MET A 92 3.35 -2.20 3.74
N LEU A 93 3.38 -1.27 4.71
CA LEU A 93 2.31 -1.17 5.72
C LEU A 93 0.96 -0.82 5.10
N SER A 94 0.94 0.01 4.07
CA SER A 94 -0.29 0.37 3.35
C SER A 94 -0.88 -0.86 2.64
N GLU A 95 -0.04 -1.60 1.92
CA GLU A 95 -0.43 -2.87 1.28
C GLU A 95 -0.96 -3.88 2.31
N LEU A 96 -0.36 -3.95 3.51
CA LEU A 96 -0.82 -4.82 4.58
C LEU A 96 -2.20 -4.45 5.13
N LEU A 97 -2.51 -3.16 5.24
CA LEU A 97 -3.86 -2.71 5.63
C LEU A 97 -4.89 -3.09 4.58
N ASP A 98 -4.54 -2.99 3.30
CA ASP A 98 -5.41 -3.39 2.20
C ASP A 98 -5.66 -4.91 2.22
N PHE A 99 -4.60 -5.69 2.46
CA PHE A 99 -4.69 -7.15 2.63
C PHE A 99 -5.54 -7.54 3.85
N GLU A 100 -5.39 -6.84 4.97
CA GLU A 100 -6.19 -7.08 6.18
C GLU A 100 -7.68 -6.86 5.90
N THR A 101 -8.02 -5.76 5.23
CA THR A 101 -9.39 -5.43 4.83
C THR A 101 -9.95 -6.47 3.86
N ALA A 102 -9.18 -6.85 2.82
CA ALA A 102 -9.58 -7.91 1.89
C ALA A 102 -9.78 -9.26 2.61
N GLY A 103 -8.95 -9.55 3.60
CA GLY A 103 -9.04 -10.76 4.42
C GLY A 103 -10.31 -10.83 5.25
N GLN A 104 -10.70 -9.71 5.86
CA GLN A 104 -11.97 -9.61 6.57
C GLN A 104 -13.15 -9.88 5.64
N ILE A 105 -13.16 -9.30 4.44
CA ILE A 105 -14.23 -9.49 3.45
C ILE A 105 -14.34 -10.97 3.04
N ILE A 106 -13.21 -11.61 2.73
CA ILE A 106 -13.17 -13.02 2.34
C ILE A 106 -13.60 -13.94 3.50
N THR A 107 -13.14 -13.65 4.72
CA THR A 107 -13.51 -14.43 5.91
C THR A 107 -15.00 -14.31 6.18
N ALA A 108 -15.57 -13.10 6.12
CA ALA A 108 -17.00 -12.89 6.27
C ALA A 108 -17.81 -13.61 5.17
N ALA A 109 -17.33 -13.59 3.92
CA ALA A 109 -17.95 -14.32 2.83
C ALA A 109 -17.97 -15.84 3.06
N ALA A 110 -16.88 -16.38 3.65
CA ALA A 110 -16.77 -17.81 3.97
C ALA A 110 -17.74 -18.22 5.08
N GLU A 111 -17.89 -17.40 6.13
CA GLU A 111 -18.85 -17.63 7.22
C GLU A 111 -20.30 -17.58 6.71
N MET A 112 -20.60 -16.67 5.77
CA MET A 112 -21.94 -16.51 5.19
C MET A 112 -22.27 -17.48 4.06
N ARG A 113 -21.37 -18.41 3.71
CA ARG A 113 -21.51 -19.33 2.58
C ARG A 113 -22.78 -20.19 2.61
N SER A 114 -23.32 -20.44 3.81
CA SER A 114 -24.59 -21.18 3.98
C SER A 114 -25.82 -20.39 3.52
N SER A 115 -25.73 -19.06 3.49
CA SER A 115 -26.86 -18.15 3.25
C SER A 115 -26.74 -17.40 1.93
N ILE A 116 -25.54 -16.98 1.54
CA ILE A 116 -25.26 -16.16 0.36
C ILE A 116 -24.08 -16.79 -0.38
N ASP A 117 -24.13 -16.73 -1.72
CA ASP A 117 -22.99 -17.09 -2.55
C ASP A 117 -21.77 -16.20 -2.21
N PRO A 118 -20.59 -16.77 -1.89
CA PRO A 118 -19.43 -15.99 -1.48
C PRO A 118 -18.96 -14.97 -2.52
N TYR A 119 -19.08 -15.27 -3.82
CA TYR A 119 -18.70 -14.33 -4.87
C TYR A 119 -19.62 -13.12 -4.89
N LEU A 120 -20.94 -13.36 -4.78
CA LEU A 120 -21.92 -12.28 -4.69
C LEU A 120 -21.74 -11.44 -3.42
N TYR A 121 -21.41 -12.08 -2.29
CA TYR A 121 -21.11 -11.37 -1.04
C TYR A 121 -19.92 -10.41 -1.24
N ILE A 122 -18.81 -10.90 -1.79
CA ILE A 122 -17.61 -10.10 -2.03
C ILE A 122 -17.92 -8.94 -2.99
N LEU A 123 -18.63 -9.20 -4.09
CA LEU A 123 -18.99 -8.17 -5.06
C LEU A 123 -19.83 -7.04 -4.42
N ASN A 124 -20.77 -7.41 -3.55
CA ASN A 124 -21.58 -6.45 -2.81
C ASN A 124 -20.76 -5.69 -1.75
N ALA A 125 -19.85 -6.36 -1.04
CA ALA A 125 -19.01 -5.78 0.00
C ALA A 125 -17.98 -4.76 -0.52
N ILE A 126 -17.58 -4.86 -1.79
CA ILE A 126 -16.68 -3.88 -2.44
C ILE A 126 -17.42 -2.55 -2.70
N GLU A 127 -18.76 -2.55 -2.65
CA GLU A 127 -19.62 -1.36 -2.87
C GLU A 127 -19.33 -0.61 -4.19
N CYS A 128 -18.76 -1.31 -5.18
CA CYS A 128 -18.46 -0.79 -6.49
C CYS A 128 -19.25 -1.53 -7.57
N GLU A 129 -19.80 -0.77 -8.51
CA GLU A 129 -20.40 -1.32 -9.72
C GLU A 129 -19.28 -1.59 -10.74
N LEU A 130 -19.06 -2.86 -11.06
CA LEU A 130 -18.12 -3.30 -12.08
C LEU A 130 -18.89 -3.75 -13.32
N THR A 131 -18.77 -3.00 -14.42
CA THR A 131 -19.41 -3.35 -15.69
C THR A 131 -18.35 -3.58 -16.75
N LEU A 132 -18.34 -4.76 -17.36
CA LEU A 132 -17.47 -5.07 -18.49
C LEU A 132 -17.81 -4.14 -19.66
N MET A 133 -16.80 -3.48 -20.22
CA MET A 133 -16.97 -2.63 -21.39
C MET A 133 -16.75 -3.43 -22.66
N ASP A 134 -17.60 -3.17 -23.65
CA ASP A 134 -17.41 -3.73 -24.98
C ASP A 134 -16.18 -3.11 -25.65
N HIS A 135 -15.34 -3.95 -26.27
CA HIS A 135 -14.14 -3.54 -26.99
C HIS A 135 -14.42 -2.62 -28.18
N GLU A 136 -15.56 -2.79 -28.85
CA GLU A 136 -15.94 -1.97 -30.01
C GLU A 136 -16.47 -0.57 -29.61
N CYS A 137 -16.73 -0.34 -28.32
CA CYS A 137 -17.19 0.96 -27.85
C CYS A 137 -16.11 2.05 -28.05
N ILE A 138 -16.54 3.24 -28.47
CA ILE A 138 -15.66 4.41 -28.69
C ILE A 138 -14.75 4.69 -27.49
N MET A 139 -15.28 4.59 -26.26
CA MET A 139 -14.50 4.83 -25.05
C MET A 139 -13.43 3.75 -24.85
N SER A 140 -13.77 2.48 -25.07
CA SER A 140 -12.82 1.37 -24.98
C SER A 140 -11.70 1.52 -26.01
N GLN A 141 -12.04 1.87 -27.25
CA GLN A 141 -11.05 2.13 -28.31
C GLN A 141 -10.11 3.29 -27.97
N ARG A 142 -10.63 4.37 -27.37
CA ARG A 142 -9.79 5.48 -26.88
C ARG A 142 -8.86 5.04 -25.76
N ILE A 143 -9.33 4.23 -24.81
CA ILE A 143 -8.50 3.68 -23.74
C ILE A 143 -7.40 2.79 -24.33
N LEU A 144 -7.74 1.89 -25.27
CA LEU A 144 -6.78 1.02 -25.95
C LEU A 144 -5.72 1.83 -26.72
N GLN A 145 -6.15 2.86 -27.45
CA GLN A 145 -5.22 3.76 -28.15
C GLN A 145 -4.29 4.48 -27.17
N TYR A 146 -4.83 4.95 -26.04
CA TYR A 146 -4.02 5.59 -25.00
C TYR A 146 -2.98 4.63 -24.41
N ILE A 147 -3.37 3.38 -24.12
CA ILE A 147 -2.45 2.34 -23.61
C ILE A 147 -1.38 2.04 -24.65
N GLN A 148 -1.74 1.83 -25.92
CA GLN A 148 -0.80 1.54 -27.00
C GLN A 148 0.22 2.68 -27.21
N ASN A 149 -0.24 3.94 -27.07
CA ASN A 149 0.62 5.12 -27.22
C ASN A 149 1.57 5.31 -26.04
N SER A 150 1.14 4.94 -24.83
CA SER A 150 1.91 5.11 -23.59
C SER A 150 2.78 3.91 -23.22
N SER A 151 2.44 2.70 -23.67
CA SER A 151 3.15 1.45 -23.39
C SER A 151 3.18 0.55 -24.62
N LYS A 152 4.38 0.25 -25.11
CA LYS A 152 4.59 -0.49 -26.37
C LYS A 152 4.38 -2.02 -26.25
N SER A 153 4.21 -2.56 -25.04
CA SER A 153 4.22 -4.02 -24.80
C SER A 153 3.10 -4.53 -23.87
N CYS A 154 2.01 -3.78 -23.73
CA CYS A 154 0.88 -4.21 -22.90
C CYS A 154 -0.15 -5.02 -23.71
N ARG A 155 -0.52 -6.21 -23.22
CA ARG A 155 -1.67 -6.98 -23.75
C ARG A 155 -2.86 -6.80 -22.84
N VAL A 156 -3.88 -6.07 -23.29
CA VAL A 156 -5.11 -5.84 -22.55
C VAL A 156 -6.00 -7.09 -22.63
N GLN A 157 -6.46 -7.58 -21.48
CA GLN A 157 -7.36 -8.75 -21.39
C GLN A 157 -8.84 -8.34 -21.29
N ALA A 158 -9.14 -7.30 -20.52
CA ALA A 158 -10.49 -6.80 -20.31
C ALA A 158 -10.44 -5.33 -19.88
N ILE A 159 -11.53 -4.59 -20.15
CA ILE A 159 -11.72 -3.22 -19.67
C ILE A 159 -12.99 -3.21 -18.83
N TYR A 160 -12.87 -2.79 -17.58
CA TYR A 160 -14.00 -2.64 -16.67
C TYR A 160 -14.24 -1.16 -16.40
N ARG A 161 -15.50 -0.74 -16.52
CA ARG A 161 -15.95 0.52 -15.93
C ARG A 161 -16.24 0.27 -14.47
N VAL A 162 -15.63 1.09 -13.61
CA VAL A 162 -15.79 1.06 -12.17
C VAL A 162 -16.57 2.29 -11.74
N LYS A 163 -17.64 2.12 -10.94
CA LYS A 163 -18.32 3.22 -10.26
C LYS A 163 -18.41 2.92 -8.77
N SER A 164 -17.75 3.74 -7.96
CA SER A 164 -17.94 3.76 -6.50
C SER A 164 -19.01 4.80 -6.15
N LYS A 165 -19.95 4.44 -5.26
CA LYS A 165 -21.03 5.36 -4.85
C LYS A 165 -20.45 6.60 -4.15
N GLU A 166 -19.59 6.39 -3.17
CA GLU A 166 -18.97 7.46 -2.37
C GLU A 166 -18.08 8.37 -3.22
N ALA A 167 -17.16 7.78 -4.02
CA ALA A 167 -16.25 8.58 -4.84
C ALA A 167 -17.00 9.43 -5.89
N THR A 168 -18.10 8.91 -6.43
CA THR A 168 -18.95 9.65 -7.37
C THR A 168 -19.62 10.84 -6.68
N GLN A 169 -20.14 10.66 -5.46
CA GLN A 169 -20.73 11.74 -4.68
C GLN A 169 -19.70 12.83 -4.35
N LEU A 170 -18.56 12.45 -3.78
CA LEU A 170 -17.48 13.38 -3.45
C LEU A 170 -16.96 14.15 -4.66
N PHE A 171 -16.85 13.50 -5.81
CA PHE A 171 -16.43 14.16 -7.05
C PHE A 171 -17.48 15.19 -7.53
N ASN A 172 -18.76 14.83 -7.49
CA ASN A 172 -19.84 15.71 -7.90
C ASN A 172 -19.96 16.95 -7.00
N GLU A 173 -19.72 16.80 -5.70
CA GLU A 173 -19.78 17.89 -4.73
C GLU A 173 -18.56 18.82 -4.82
N ASN A 174 -17.35 18.27 -4.96
CA ASN A 174 -16.10 19.02 -4.72
C ASN A 174 -15.29 19.36 -5.97
N ALA A 175 -15.47 18.61 -7.06
CA ALA A 175 -14.58 18.66 -8.21
C ALA A 175 -15.28 19.03 -9.52
N LEU A 176 -16.60 18.87 -9.63
CA LEU A 176 -17.31 19.04 -10.90
C LEU A 176 -17.14 20.45 -11.53
N GLN A 177 -16.99 21.47 -10.70
CA GLN A 177 -16.80 22.86 -11.11
C GLN A 177 -15.34 23.23 -11.43
N LYS A 178 -14.39 22.33 -11.18
CA LYS A 178 -12.97 22.61 -11.44
C LYS A 178 -12.67 22.40 -12.93
N PRO A 179 -11.97 23.35 -13.58
CA PRO A 179 -11.58 23.16 -14.98
C PRO A 179 -10.47 22.11 -15.11
N ASN A 180 -10.22 21.65 -16.35
CA ASN A 180 -9.08 20.81 -16.71
C ASN A 180 -9.07 19.40 -16.06
N HIS A 181 -10.21 18.72 -16.10
CA HIS A 181 -10.27 17.28 -15.79
C HIS A 181 -9.47 16.47 -16.80
N ARG A 182 -8.57 15.62 -16.30
CA ARG A 182 -7.69 14.78 -17.12
C ARG A 182 -7.83 13.33 -16.72
N TYR A 183 -7.82 12.46 -17.72
CA TYR A 183 -7.63 11.03 -17.51
C TYR A 183 -6.15 10.77 -17.34
N VAL A 184 -5.79 10.11 -16.24
CA VAL A 184 -4.41 9.75 -15.88
C VAL A 184 -4.33 8.27 -15.58
N THR A 185 -3.17 7.67 -15.85
CA THR A 185 -2.90 6.28 -15.50
C THR A 185 -2.32 6.17 -14.10
N ALA A 186 -2.90 5.29 -13.31
CA ALA A 186 -2.33 4.81 -12.05
C ALA A 186 -2.04 3.31 -12.21
N THR A 187 -0.79 2.92 -11.98
CA THR A 187 -0.35 1.52 -12.10
C THR A 187 -0.31 0.91 -10.71
N TYR A 188 -1.04 -0.18 -10.51
CA TYR A 188 -0.99 -0.97 -9.29
C TYR A 188 -0.29 -2.30 -9.58
N HIS A 189 0.71 -2.64 -8.77
CA HIS A 189 1.36 -3.94 -8.86
C HIS A 189 0.60 -4.95 -8.01
N VAL A 190 -0.18 -5.82 -8.65
CA VAL A 190 -0.82 -6.94 -7.95
C VAL A 190 0.23 -8.02 -7.72
N LEU A 191 0.56 -8.28 -6.45
CA LEU A 191 1.38 -9.43 -6.06
C LEU A 191 0.62 -10.72 -6.44
N SER A 192 1.07 -11.38 -7.50
CA SER A 192 0.54 -12.68 -7.89
C SER A 192 0.87 -13.70 -6.80
N LEU A 193 -0.13 -14.06 -6.00
CA LEU A 193 -0.11 -15.27 -5.19
C LEU A 193 -0.17 -16.46 -6.15
N LYS A 194 0.99 -16.91 -6.63
CA LYS A 194 1.09 -18.23 -7.26
C LYS A 194 0.78 -19.27 -6.18
N GLY A 195 -0.46 -19.75 -6.18
CA GLY A 195 -0.90 -20.85 -5.33
C GLY A 195 -0.06 -22.09 -5.62
N GLN A 196 0.78 -22.47 -4.68
CA GLN A 196 1.14 -23.86 -4.45
C GLN A 196 0.29 -24.31 -3.25
N PHE A 197 -0.88 -24.85 -3.56
CA PHE A 197 -1.55 -25.83 -2.71
C PHE A 197 -1.38 -27.19 -3.37
#